data_AF-A0A094I5W9-F1
#
_entry.id   AF-A0A094I5W9-F1
#
_cell.length_a   1.000
_cell.length_b   1.000
_cell.length_c   1.000
_cell.angle_alpha   90.00
_cell.angle_beta   90.00
_cell.angle_gamma   90.00
#
_symmetry.space_group_name_H-M   'P 1'
#
loop_
_entity.id
_entity.type
_entity.pdbx_description
1 polymer ?
#
loop_
_entity_poly.entity_id
_entity_poly.type
_entity_poly.pdbx_seq_one_letter_code
_entity_poly.pdbx_strand_id
1 'polypeptide(L)'
;MTAASSGTVAGVAAAAYTLSVSVPIEAADAPTDAKNKTHHNKSGTGFINPWESWKPLPPFQILSSILWRRLTGTANTPSLVPPLTVQTPSFLPSRTASSSLRATWLGHACVYLEFPSGLRVLLDPVFEDRCSPAGFPGPKRYTPTPCGLADLPIVDVVVISHSHYDHLSYPSVMELAKLHPKALFAVPLGLESWFRDAGIQSVVKMDWWQEIDVTLSPAGAEGVEWEVTAAAAGAPAAPTAQTATGPITARISCLPCQHTSARTPFDQARTLWASWAIKSGGKSVWFGGDTGYRTVPKLPPTVDDYSAPYADLPRCPAFKDIGSLRGPFDLGLIPIGAYDPRWLFSSMHADPADALEIMKDTDCKRALGVHWGTWVLTEEDGGAPPKRLKEVLRGKGMPEVGVFDVSDVGEIVAAVEMIPHIFTRSKASVIFTNLSLAIEAIPKSYASYEGVQSLHRDQRDTARLRNAGPRKLWDIVS
;
A
#
# COMPACT_ATOMS: atom_id res chain seq x y z
N MET A 1 -18.37 -7.06 43.22
CA MET A 1 -19.21 -7.85 42.30
C MET A 1 -19.88 -6.88 41.34
N THR A 2 -19.32 -6.72 40.16
CA THR A 2 -19.89 -5.95 39.06
C THR A 2 -19.70 -6.81 37.82
N ALA A 3 -20.82 -7.29 37.28
CA ALA A 3 -20.86 -8.25 36.20
C ALA A 3 -20.36 -7.60 34.90
N ALA A 4 -19.34 -8.18 34.29
CA ALA A 4 -18.97 -7.91 32.92
C ALA A 4 -20.03 -8.56 32.00
N SER A 5 -20.76 -7.75 31.25
CA SER A 5 -21.60 -8.23 30.16
C SER A 5 -20.70 -8.75 29.03
N SER A 6 -20.52 -10.07 28.98
CA SER A 6 -19.94 -10.79 27.85
C SER A 6 -20.88 -10.69 26.65
N GLY A 7 -20.59 -9.78 25.72
CA GLY A 7 -21.23 -9.77 24.42
C GLY A 7 -20.73 -10.97 23.62
N THR A 8 -21.53 -12.02 23.51
CA THR A 8 -21.34 -13.10 22.56
C THR A 8 -21.43 -12.53 21.15
N VAL A 9 -20.30 -12.36 20.47
CA VAL A 9 -20.28 -12.14 19.03
C VAL A 9 -20.73 -13.45 18.39
N ALA A 10 -21.94 -13.47 17.85
CA ALA A 10 -22.46 -14.61 17.11
C ALA A 10 -21.53 -14.87 15.91
N GLY A 11 -20.85 -16.02 15.92
CA GLY A 11 -20.01 -16.46 14.82
C GLY A 11 -20.85 -16.63 13.55
N VAL A 12 -20.70 -15.71 12.61
CA VAL A 12 -21.20 -15.91 11.25
C VAL A 12 -20.32 -17.01 10.66
N ALA A 13 -20.90 -18.21 10.47
CA ALA A 13 -20.24 -19.27 9.74
C ALA A 13 -19.93 -18.75 8.33
N ALA A 14 -18.67 -18.37 8.09
CA ALA A 14 -18.23 -18.06 6.74
C ALA A 14 -18.47 -19.31 5.89
N ALA A 15 -19.22 -19.18 4.80
CA ALA A 15 -19.39 -20.27 3.84
C ALA A 15 -17.99 -20.83 3.51
N ALA A 16 -17.83 -22.15 3.61
CA ALA A 16 -16.55 -22.77 3.28
C ALA A 16 -16.28 -22.55 1.79
N TYR A 17 -15.11 -22.03 1.45
CA TYR A 17 -14.63 -21.95 0.07
C TYR A 17 -13.52 -22.99 -0.15
N THR A 18 -13.43 -23.50 -1.37
CA THR A 18 -12.27 -24.25 -1.87
C THR A 18 -11.49 -23.35 -2.80
N LEU A 19 -10.17 -23.24 -2.55
CA LEU A 19 -9.24 -22.44 -3.33
C LEU A 19 -8.58 -23.32 -4.40
N SER A 20 -8.68 -22.93 -5.65
CA SER A 20 -7.84 -23.44 -6.75
C SER A 20 -6.95 -22.33 -7.29
N VAL A 21 -5.78 -22.71 -7.78
CA VAL A 21 -4.79 -21.80 -8.36
C VAL A 21 -4.28 -22.38 -9.67
N SER A 22 -4.14 -21.54 -10.70
CA SER A 22 -3.47 -21.95 -11.93
C SER A 22 -1.97 -22.17 -11.68
N VAL A 23 -1.32 -22.96 -12.54
CA VAL A 23 0.14 -22.89 -12.65
C VAL A 23 0.58 -21.46 -12.98
N PRO A 24 1.72 -20.98 -12.46
CA PRO A 24 2.31 -19.73 -12.90
C PRO A 24 2.55 -19.75 -14.42
N ILE A 25 2.05 -18.73 -15.11
CA ILE A 25 2.24 -18.55 -16.55
C ILE A 25 3.02 -17.27 -16.80
N GLU A 26 3.86 -17.26 -17.83
CA GLU A 26 4.51 -16.04 -18.29
C GLU A 26 3.44 -15.11 -18.89
N ALA A 27 3.45 -13.83 -18.47
CA ALA A 27 2.58 -12.82 -19.05
C ALA A 27 2.81 -12.68 -20.55
N ALA A 28 1.73 -12.78 -21.34
CA ALA A 28 1.80 -12.72 -22.79
C ALA A 28 2.38 -11.38 -23.31
N ASP A 29 2.15 -10.31 -22.56
CA ASP A 29 2.54 -8.94 -22.82
C ASP A 29 3.74 -8.48 -21.98
N ALA A 30 4.50 -9.41 -21.38
CA ALA A 30 5.70 -9.07 -20.61
C ALA A 30 6.72 -8.28 -21.46
N PRO A 31 7.46 -7.32 -20.86
CA PRO A 31 8.53 -6.60 -21.55
C PRO A 31 9.63 -7.52 -22.09
N THR A 32 10.47 -7.01 -22.99
CA THR A 32 11.48 -7.83 -23.67
C THR A 32 12.60 -8.29 -22.73
N ASP A 33 12.98 -7.47 -21.76
CA ASP A 33 13.98 -7.82 -20.73
C ASP A 33 13.48 -8.95 -19.80
N ALA A 34 12.18 -8.98 -19.49
CA ALA A 34 11.53 -10.06 -18.76
C ALA A 34 11.68 -11.41 -19.48
N LYS A 35 11.44 -11.44 -20.80
CA LYS A 35 11.60 -12.66 -21.63
C LYS A 35 13.05 -13.18 -21.61
N ASN A 36 14.01 -12.28 -21.54
CA ASN A 36 15.43 -12.61 -21.47
C ASN A 36 15.90 -12.99 -20.06
N LYS A 37 15.02 -12.89 -19.05
CA LYS A 37 15.31 -13.20 -17.63
C LYS A 37 16.60 -12.54 -17.14
N THR A 38 16.81 -11.27 -17.48
CA THR A 38 18.06 -10.55 -17.19
C THR A 38 18.35 -10.38 -15.70
N HIS A 39 17.35 -10.55 -14.84
CA HIS A 39 17.46 -10.55 -13.38
C HIS A 39 17.97 -11.88 -12.81
N HIS A 40 18.03 -12.96 -13.59
CA HIS A 40 18.67 -14.20 -13.16
C HIS A 40 20.18 -14.05 -13.29
N ASN A 41 20.90 -14.34 -12.21
CA ASN A 41 22.36 -14.28 -12.24
C ASN A 41 22.91 -15.32 -13.22
N LYS A 42 23.72 -14.89 -14.19
CA LYS A 42 24.30 -15.76 -15.22
C LYS A 42 25.19 -16.88 -14.68
N SER A 43 25.68 -16.75 -13.45
CA SER A 43 26.39 -17.83 -12.75
C SER A 43 25.48 -19.01 -12.34
N GLY A 44 24.16 -18.85 -12.45
CA GLY A 44 23.16 -19.82 -12.01
C GLY A 44 22.81 -19.73 -10.52
N THR A 45 23.44 -18.82 -9.78
CA THR A 45 23.20 -18.65 -8.33
C THR A 45 22.57 -17.29 -8.04
N GLY A 46 21.27 -17.31 -7.71
CA GLY A 46 20.53 -16.14 -7.24
C GLY A 46 20.14 -15.15 -8.33
N PHE A 47 19.84 -13.92 -7.89
CA PHE A 47 19.22 -12.87 -8.69
C PHE A 47 20.03 -11.57 -8.64
N ILE A 48 19.79 -10.68 -9.60
CA ILE A 48 20.43 -9.37 -9.71
C ILE A 48 19.40 -8.33 -10.13
N ASN A 49 19.65 -7.06 -9.81
CA ASN A 49 18.95 -5.95 -10.45
C ASN A 49 19.62 -5.68 -11.82
N PRO A 50 18.87 -5.76 -12.93
CA PRO A 50 19.45 -5.61 -14.27
C PRO A 50 19.57 -4.15 -14.72
N TRP A 51 19.06 -3.19 -13.96
CA TRP A 51 18.90 -1.80 -14.39
C TRP A 51 20.07 -0.90 -14.00
N GLU A 52 20.35 0.12 -14.83
CA GLU A 52 21.43 1.09 -14.56
C GLU A 52 21.23 1.90 -13.27
N SER A 53 19.97 2.06 -12.85
CA SER A 53 19.52 2.71 -11.61
C SER A 53 19.96 1.99 -10.34
N TRP A 54 20.38 0.73 -10.45
CA TRP A 54 20.94 -0.04 -9.35
C TRP A 54 22.46 0.06 -9.30
N LYS A 55 23.00 0.59 -8.20
CA LYS A 55 24.42 0.45 -7.87
C LYS A 55 24.55 -0.38 -6.59
N PRO A 56 25.08 -1.61 -6.66
CA PRO A 56 25.19 -2.46 -5.48
C PRO A 56 26.23 -1.90 -4.51
N LEU A 57 25.85 -1.79 -3.24
CA LEU A 57 26.78 -1.60 -2.15
C LEU A 57 26.91 -2.92 -1.38
N PRO A 58 28.11 -3.51 -1.26
CA PRO A 58 28.31 -4.71 -0.47
C PRO A 58 27.86 -4.51 0.99
N PRO A 59 27.24 -5.51 1.64
CA PRO A 59 26.76 -5.37 3.03
C PRO A 59 27.83 -4.91 4.02
N PHE A 60 29.09 -5.36 3.85
CA PHE A 60 30.20 -4.91 4.70
C PHE A 60 30.52 -3.41 4.52
N GLN A 61 30.32 -2.85 3.32
CA GLN A 61 30.51 -1.42 3.06
C GLN A 61 29.38 -0.59 3.69
N ILE A 62 28.14 -1.08 3.64
CA ILE A 62 27.01 -0.46 4.34
C ILE A 62 27.28 -0.45 5.85
N LEU A 63 27.60 -1.61 6.43
CA LEU A 63 27.88 -1.75 7.87
C LEU A 63 29.05 -0.87 8.32
N SER A 64 30.16 -0.90 7.59
CA SER A 64 31.34 -0.07 7.91
C SER A 64 31.05 1.43 7.76
N SER A 65 30.24 1.84 6.78
CA SER A 65 29.81 3.23 6.62
C SER A 65 28.93 3.70 7.78
N ILE A 66 27.97 2.89 8.22
CA ILE A 66 27.14 3.18 9.40
C ILE A 66 28.01 3.31 10.65
N LEU A 67 28.92 2.36 10.88
CA LEU A 67 29.83 2.38 12.03
C LEU A 67 30.73 3.62 12.01
N TRP A 68 31.33 3.94 10.86
CA TRP A 68 32.16 5.13 10.69
C TRP A 68 31.38 6.42 10.95
N ARG A 69 30.13 6.52 10.50
CA ARG A 69 29.28 7.68 10.76
C ARG A 69 28.91 7.83 12.23
N ARG A 70 28.68 6.72 12.93
CA ARG A 70 28.48 6.73 14.39
C ARG A 70 29.74 7.19 15.12
N LEU A 71 30.91 6.69 14.73
CA LEU A 71 32.20 7.08 15.32
C LEU A 71 32.54 8.55 15.07
N THR A 72 32.20 9.08 13.89
CA THR A 72 32.46 10.49 13.53
C THR A 72 31.37 11.46 13.99
N GLY A 73 30.29 10.96 14.62
CA GLY A 73 29.16 11.80 15.06
C GLY A 73 28.31 12.37 13.92
N THR A 74 28.40 11.79 12.72
CA THR A 74 27.64 12.22 11.52
C THR A 74 26.40 11.37 11.25
N ALA A 75 26.19 10.31 12.06
CA ALA A 75 24.96 9.53 12.06
C ALA A 75 23.85 10.27 12.82
N ASN A 76 22.62 10.21 12.32
CA ASN A 76 21.47 10.68 13.08
C ASN A 76 21.05 9.61 14.12
N THR A 77 20.50 10.06 15.25
CA THR A 77 19.81 9.18 16.19
C THR A 77 18.31 9.46 16.06
N PRO A 78 17.55 8.58 15.39
CA PRO A 78 16.15 8.85 15.05
C PRO A 78 15.28 9.15 16.27
N SER A 79 14.52 10.23 16.18
CA SER A 79 13.42 10.49 17.10
C SER A 79 12.26 9.55 16.78
N LEU A 80 11.77 8.83 17.79
CA LEU A 80 10.57 8.01 17.69
C LEU A 80 9.27 8.81 17.86
N VAL A 81 9.38 10.14 18.04
CA VAL A 81 8.23 11.00 18.34
C VAL A 81 7.64 11.56 17.05
N PRO A 82 6.60 10.89 16.55
CA PRO A 82 5.33 11.54 16.25
C PRO A 82 4.13 10.69 16.73
N PRO A 83 2.93 11.29 16.89
CA PRO A 83 1.77 10.53 17.34
C PRO A 83 1.23 9.69 16.17
N LEU A 84 1.79 8.50 15.98
CA LEU A 84 1.07 7.45 15.29
C LEU A 84 0.01 6.94 16.26
N THR A 85 -1.26 7.12 15.92
CA THR A 85 -2.33 6.49 16.67
C THR A 85 -2.36 5.02 16.29
N VAL A 86 -2.51 4.16 17.29
CA VAL A 86 -2.83 2.75 17.06
C VAL A 86 -4.28 2.55 17.45
N GLN A 87 -5.07 2.07 16.51
CA GLN A 87 -6.49 1.80 16.70
C GLN A 87 -6.81 0.36 16.34
N THR A 88 -7.80 -0.22 17.03
CA THR A 88 -8.29 -1.55 16.70
C THR A 88 -8.99 -1.51 15.32
N PRO A 89 -8.62 -2.38 14.38
CA PRO A 89 -9.25 -2.40 13.06
C PRO A 89 -10.72 -2.83 13.11
N SER A 90 -11.51 -2.32 12.16
CA SER A 90 -12.89 -2.75 11.95
C SER A 90 -13.03 -3.51 10.62
N PHE A 91 -12.78 -4.82 10.67
CA PHE A 91 -12.90 -5.71 9.52
C PHE A 91 -14.37 -5.92 9.09
N LEU A 92 -14.59 -6.28 7.83
CA LEU A 92 -15.94 -6.54 7.36
C LEU A 92 -16.54 -7.77 8.07
N PRO A 93 -17.82 -7.71 8.49
CA PRO A 93 -18.48 -8.84 9.14
C PRO A 93 -18.75 -10.01 8.17
N SER A 94 -18.67 -9.77 6.86
CA SER A 94 -18.77 -10.79 5.83
C SER A 94 -18.03 -10.39 4.56
N ARG A 95 -17.79 -11.37 3.67
CA ARG A 95 -17.11 -11.16 2.38
C ARG A 95 -17.81 -10.13 1.49
N THR A 96 -19.13 -10.05 1.58
CA THR A 96 -20.03 -9.25 0.72
C THR A 96 -20.52 -7.96 1.39
N ALA A 97 -20.00 -7.62 2.58
CA ALA A 97 -20.49 -6.48 3.35
C ALA A 97 -20.07 -5.10 2.78
N SER A 98 -19.23 -5.06 1.75
CA SER A 98 -18.86 -3.82 1.06
C SER A 98 -18.65 -4.04 -0.42
N SER A 99 -19.04 -3.05 -1.24
CA SER A 99 -18.74 -2.96 -2.66
C SER A 99 -17.46 -2.17 -2.97
N SER A 100 -16.76 -1.68 -1.95
CA SER A 100 -15.50 -0.94 -2.09
C SER A 100 -14.31 -1.81 -1.75
N LEU A 101 -13.15 -1.47 -2.33
CA LEU A 101 -11.87 -2.02 -1.91
C LEU A 101 -11.46 -1.34 -0.60
N ARG A 102 -11.11 -2.11 0.43
CA ARG A 102 -10.60 -1.59 1.72
C ARG A 102 -9.17 -2.07 1.93
N ALA A 103 -8.31 -1.17 2.38
CA ALA A 103 -6.97 -1.49 2.82
C ALA A 103 -6.81 -1.07 4.28
N THR A 104 -6.50 -2.01 5.16
CA THR A 104 -6.19 -1.74 6.56
C THR A 104 -4.69 -1.83 6.76
N TRP A 105 -4.05 -0.72 7.14
CA TRP A 105 -2.61 -0.73 7.42
C TRP A 105 -2.36 -1.31 8.81
N LEU A 106 -1.65 -2.44 8.89
CA LEU A 106 -1.37 -3.15 10.15
C LEU A 106 0.03 -2.82 10.71
N GLY A 107 0.70 -1.83 10.11
CA GLY A 107 2.05 -1.38 10.44
C GLY A 107 3.09 -1.91 9.45
N HIS A 108 4.14 -1.13 9.26
CA HIS A 108 5.25 -1.40 8.34
C HIS A 108 4.77 -1.66 6.91
N ALA A 109 5.15 -2.77 6.27
CA ALA A 109 4.63 -3.20 4.98
C ALA A 109 3.35 -4.06 5.08
N CYS A 110 2.87 -4.36 6.29
CA CYS A 110 1.73 -5.25 6.49
C CYS A 110 0.41 -4.53 6.22
N VAL A 111 -0.33 -5.01 5.22
CA VAL A 111 -1.64 -4.46 4.84
C VAL A 111 -2.61 -5.61 4.63
N TYR A 112 -3.80 -5.48 5.20
CA TYR A 112 -4.91 -6.39 4.98
C TYR A 112 -5.89 -5.79 3.97
N LEU A 113 -6.12 -6.49 2.87
CA LEU A 113 -6.95 -6.05 1.75
C LEU A 113 -8.27 -6.80 1.73
N GLU A 114 -9.36 -6.05 1.64
CA GLU A 114 -10.72 -6.56 1.48
C GLU A 114 -11.27 -6.11 0.13
N PHE A 115 -11.25 -7.04 -0.83
CA PHE A 115 -11.80 -6.78 -2.16
C PHE A 115 -13.33 -6.93 -2.17
N PRO A 116 -14.04 -6.18 -3.05
CA PRO A 116 -15.50 -6.26 -3.17
C PRO A 116 -15.98 -7.59 -3.77
N SER A 117 -15.11 -8.34 -4.44
CA SER A 117 -15.39 -9.73 -4.85
C SER A 117 -15.55 -10.67 -3.65
N GLY A 118 -15.06 -10.28 -2.47
CA GLY A 118 -14.97 -11.14 -1.29
C GLY A 118 -13.60 -11.75 -1.03
N LEU A 119 -12.61 -11.53 -1.90
CA LEU A 119 -11.21 -11.95 -1.68
C LEU A 119 -10.59 -11.20 -0.50
N ARG A 120 -9.83 -11.90 0.34
CA ARG A 120 -9.07 -11.34 1.47
C ARG A 120 -7.59 -11.67 1.32
N VAL A 121 -6.76 -10.63 1.22
CA VAL A 121 -5.32 -10.75 1.00
C VAL A 121 -4.55 -10.09 2.13
N LEU A 122 -3.53 -10.75 2.64
CA LEU A 122 -2.60 -10.21 3.62
C LEU A 122 -1.21 -10.08 2.99
N LEU A 123 -0.61 -8.89 3.09
CA LEU A 123 0.69 -8.59 2.50
C LEU A 123 1.75 -8.53 3.60
N ASP A 124 2.93 -9.14 3.39
CA ASP A 124 4.11 -9.08 4.26
C ASP A 124 3.82 -9.11 5.78
N PRO A 125 3.17 -10.16 6.31
CA PRO A 125 2.72 -10.20 7.69
C PRO A 125 3.87 -10.41 8.68
N VAL A 126 4.20 -9.35 9.42
CA VAL A 126 5.13 -9.39 10.56
C VAL A 126 4.48 -8.78 11.80
N PHE A 127 4.12 -9.63 12.75
CA PHE A 127 3.44 -9.27 14.00
C PHE A 127 4.37 -9.28 15.21
N GLU A 128 5.65 -9.58 15.00
CA GLU A 128 6.64 -9.68 16.06
C GLU A 128 7.08 -8.30 16.56
N ASP A 129 7.58 -8.27 17.79
CA ASP A 129 8.19 -7.08 18.39
C ASP A 129 9.53 -6.73 17.71
N ARG A 130 10.22 -7.71 17.10
CA ARG A 130 11.53 -7.52 16.49
C ARG A 130 11.67 -8.22 15.15
N CYS A 131 12.26 -7.52 14.18
CA CYS A 131 12.67 -8.08 12.90
C CYS A 131 14.12 -8.60 12.96
N SER A 132 14.32 -9.82 13.45
CA SER A 132 15.66 -10.44 13.56
C SER A 132 15.61 -11.97 13.52
N PRO A 133 16.68 -12.65 13.05
CA PRO A 133 16.83 -14.12 13.14
C PRO A 133 16.72 -14.67 14.56
N ALA A 134 17.17 -13.90 15.54
CA ALA A 134 17.10 -14.24 16.94
C ALA A 134 16.27 -13.16 17.63
N GLY A 135 15.39 -13.53 18.57
CA GLY A 135 14.59 -12.57 19.35
C GLY A 135 15.41 -11.48 20.06
N PHE A 136 16.74 -11.60 20.06
CA PHE A 136 17.71 -10.55 20.34
C PHE A 136 19.08 -10.90 19.72
N PRO A 137 19.87 -9.96 19.18
CA PRO A 137 19.61 -8.53 18.97
C PRO A 137 18.90 -8.23 17.63
N GLY A 138 18.20 -7.09 17.54
CA GLY A 138 17.52 -6.63 16.31
C GLY A 138 16.64 -5.40 16.55
N PRO A 139 16.17 -4.68 15.51
CA PRO A 139 15.30 -3.51 15.68
C PRO A 139 14.03 -3.89 16.43
N LYS A 140 13.70 -3.11 17.47
CA LYS A 140 12.45 -3.26 18.22
C LYS A 140 11.38 -2.33 17.64
N ARG A 141 10.18 -2.85 17.50
CA ARG A 141 8.98 -2.14 17.08
C ARG A 141 8.69 -1.04 18.10
N TYR A 142 8.47 0.19 17.64
CA TYR A 142 8.07 1.31 18.52
C TYR A 142 6.58 1.63 18.43
N THR A 143 5.88 1.08 17.43
CA THR A 143 4.42 1.19 17.29
C THR A 143 3.79 -0.20 17.38
N PRO A 144 2.97 -0.50 18.41
CA PRO A 144 2.43 -1.84 18.61
C PRO A 144 1.56 -2.30 17.44
N THR A 145 1.36 -3.62 17.29
CA THR A 145 0.39 -4.13 16.34
C THR A 145 -1.03 -3.70 16.75
N PRO A 146 -1.91 -3.36 15.79
CA PRO A 146 -3.26 -2.88 16.11
C PRO A 146 -4.22 -4.01 16.52
N CYS A 147 -3.86 -5.26 16.19
CA CYS A 147 -4.58 -6.48 16.54
C CYS A 147 -3.60 -7.67 16.55
N GLY A 148 -4.07 -8.86 16.94
CA GLY A 148 -3.38 -10.13 16.72
C GLY A 148 -3.76 -10.77 15.39
N LEU A 149 -3.02 -11.81 14.99
CA LEU A 149 -3.34 -12.61 13.79
C LEU A 149 -4.68 -13.33 13.93
N ALA A 150 -5.02 -13.78 15.14
CA ALA A 150 -6.31 -14.42 15.45
C ALA A 150 -7.53 -13.49 15.29
N ASP A 151 -7.31 -12.17 15.23
CA ASP A 151 -8.39 -11.19 15.01
C ASP A 151 -8.72 -11.01 13.52
N LEU A 152 -7.88 -11.52 12.61
CA LEU A 152 -8.14 -11.51 11.17
C LEU A 152 -9.25 -12.53 10.86
N PRO A 153 -10.40 -12.11 10.31
CA PRO A 153 -11.54 -13.01 10.16
C PRO A 153 -11.29 -14.09 9.11
N ILE A 154 -10.68 -13.72 7.99
CA ILE A 154 -10.47 -14.57 6.82
C ILE A 154 -9.20 -14.13 6.12
N VAL A 155 -8.31 -15.07 5.79
CA VAL A 155 -7.17 -14.84 4.90
C VAL A 155 -7.20 -15.92 3.82
N ASP A 156 -7.37 -15.51 2.56
CA ASP A 156 -7.37 -16.44 1.42
C ASP A 156 -5.99 -16.53 0.79
N VAL A 157 -5.29 -15.40 0.69
CA VAL A 157 -3.96 -15.31 0.09
C VAL A 157 -3.05 -14.49 1.00
N VAL A 158 -1.86 -15.00 1.28
CA VAL A 158 -0.74 -14.27 1.86
C VAL A 158 0.28 -14.01 0.75
N VAL A 159 0.66 -12.76 0.57
CA VAL A 159 1.66 -12.37 -0.44
C VAL A 159 2.92 -11.91 0.28
N ILE A 160 4.06 -12.46 -0.15
CA ILE A 160 5.38 -12.09 0.37
C ILE A 160 6.15 -11.35 -0.73
N SER A 161 6.68 -10.17 -0.43
CA SER A 161 7.51 -9.40 -1.37
C SER A 161 8.93 -9.94 -1.47
N HIS A 162 9.56 -10.28 -0.34
CA HIS A 162 10.93 -10.79 -0.30
C HIS A 162 11.27 -11.39 1.08
N SER A 163 12.51 -11.83 1.26
CA SER A 163 12.90 -12.66 2.41
C SER A 163 13.41 -11.92 3.64
N HIS A 164 13.47 -10.58 3.69
CA HIS A 164 13.99 -9.90 4.89
C HIS A 164 13.08 -10.12 6.11
N TYR A 165 13.65 -9.96 7.31
CA TYR A 165 12.99 -10.33 8.57
C TYR A 165 11.79 -9.45 8.93
N ASP A 166 11.73 -8.25 8.39
CA ASP A 166 10.63 -7.29 8.54
C ASP A 166 9.52 -7.45 7.50
N HIS A 167 9.67 -8.39 6.55
CA HIS A 167 8.66 -8.76 5.54
C HIS A 167 8.25 -10.23 5.59
N LEU A 168 9.17 -11.11 6.02
CA LEU A 168 8.96 -12.54 6.16
C LEU A 168 9.34 -13.02 7.56
N SER A 169 8.31 -13.29 8.35
CA SER A 169 8.46 -13.72 9.73
C SER A 169 8.00 -15.15 9.96
N TYR A 170 8.86 -15.98 10.54
CA TYR A 170 8.56 -17.39 10.82
C TYR A 170 7.37 -17.57 11.77
N PRO A 171 7.33 -16.92 12.96
CA PRO A 171 6.20 -17.12 13.87
C PRO A 171 4.87 -16.67 13.26
N SER A 172 4.83 -15.49 12.62
CA SER A 172 3.64 -14.99 11.93
C SER A 172 3.15 -15.94 10.84
N VAL A 173 4.06 -16.47 10.01
CA VAL A 173 3.71 -17.45 8.96
C VAL A 173 3.14 -18.74 9.55
N MET A 174 3.75 -19.28 10.61
CA MET A 174 3.27 -20.51 11.26
C MET A 174 1.92 -20.31 11.95
N GLU A 175 1.70 -19.16 12.58
CA GLU A 175 0.42 -18.82 13.20
C GLU A 175 -0.68 -18.64 12.14
N LEU A 176 -0.38 -17.96 11.03
CA LEU A 176 -1.29 -17.83 9.89
C LEU A 176 -1.65 -19.19 9.28
N ALA A 177 -0.67 -20.07 9.06
CA ALA A 177 -0.92 -21.41 8.53
C ALA A 177 -1.80 -22.25 9.48
N LYS A 178 -1.71 -22.02 10.79
CA LYS A 178 -2.57 -22.65 11.80
C LYS A 178 -4.00 -22.08 11.80
N LEU A 179 -4.15 -20.76 11.73
CA LEU A 179 -5.44 -20.07 11.80
C LEU A 179 -6.23 -20.15 10.48
N HIS A 180 -5.52 -20.11 9.36
CA HIS A 180 -6.07 -20.13 8.01
C HIS A 180 -5.39 -21.24 7.18
N PRO A 181 -5.64 -22.53 7.49
CA PRO A 181 -4.94 -23.66 6.85
C PRO A 181 -5.21 -23.81 5.35
N LYS A 182 -6.18 -23.06 4.81
CA LYS A 182 -6.51 -23.02 3.38
C LYS A 182 -5.92 -21.81 2.65
N ALA A 183 -5.20 -20.93 3.35
CA ALA A 183 -4.60 -19.77 2.73
C ALA A 183 -3.48 -20.19 1.76
N LEU A 184 -3.42 -19.52 0.61
CA LEU A 184 -2.33 -19.64 -0.36
C LEU A 184 -1.21 -18.66 -0.03
N PHE A 185 0.03 -19.14 0.04
CA PHE A 185 1.21 -18.28 0.10
C PHE A 185 1.76 -18.03 -1.32
N ALA A 186 1.60 -16.82 -1.84
CA ALA A 186 2.23 -16.39 -3.10
C ALA A 186 3.58 -15.73 -2.80
N VAL A 187 4.65 -16.30 -3.32
CA VAL A 187 6.03 -15.92 -2.96
C VAL A 187 6.93 -15.77 -4.20
N PRO A 188 8.01 -14.97 -4.11
CA PRO A 188 8.96 -14.87 -5.20
C PRO A 188 9.77 -16.16 -5.36
N LEU A 189 10.31 -16.38 -6.56
CA LEU A 189 11.12 -17.54 -6.91
C LEU A 189 12.28 -17.78 -5.91
N GLY A 190 12.46 -19.04 -5.50
CA GLY A 190 13.51 -19.48 -4.57
C GLY A 190 13.07 -19.46 -3.11
N LEU A 191 11.97 -18.77 -2.76
CA LEU A 191 11.49 -18.69 -1.38
C LEU A 191 10.60 -19.87 -0.98
N GLU A 192 10.11 -20.66 -1.94
CA GLU A 192 9.24 -21.80 -1.67
C GLU A 192 9.88 -22.89 -0.82
N SER A 193 11.21 -23.07 -0.92
CA SER A 193 11.89 -24.09 -0.13
C SER A 193 11.80 -23.75 1.35
N TRP A 194 11.93 -22.48 1.71
CA TRP A 194 11.77 -22.01 3.07
C TRP A 194 10.38 -22.32 3.64
N PHE A 195 9.32 -22.16 2.83
CA PHE A 195 7.95 -22.51 3.22
C PHE A 195 7.75 -24.03 3.36
N ARG A 196 8.27 -24.80 2.41
CA ARG A 196 8.19 -26.27 2.43
C ARG A 196 8.95 -26.86 3.63
N ASP A 197 10.11 -26.31 3.95
CA ASP A 197 10.92 -26.69 5.11
C ASP A 197 10.20 -26.34 6.43
N ALA A 198 9.40 -25.26 6.44
CA ALA A 198 8.51 -24.92 7.54
C ALA A 198 7.24 -25.80 7.61
N GLY A 199 7.05 -26.74 6.68
CA GLY A 199 5.89 -27.63 6.62
C GLY A 199 4.69 -27.07 5.85
N ILE A 200 4.83 -25.94 5.17
CA ILE A 200 3.74 -25.28 4.43
C ILE A 200 3.76 -25.75 2.97
N GLN A 201 2.70 -26.46 2.57
CA GLN A 201 2.54 -26.98 1.21
C GLN A 201 1.73 -26.07 0.29
N SER A 202 0.87 -25.22 0.88
CA SER A 202 0.04 -24.24 0.15
C SER A 202 0.87 -23.03 -0.26
N VAL A 203 1.88 -23.24 -1.09
CA VAL A 203 2.81 -22.20 -1.54
C VAL A 203 2.99 -22.25 -3.06
N VAL A 204 2.87 -21.10 -3.70
CA VAL A 204 3.16 -20.90 -5.13
C VAL A 204 4.30 -19.92 -5.29
N LYS A 205 5.34 -20.34 -6.02
CA LYS A 205 6.48 -19.50 -6.36
C LYS A 205 6.28 -18.84 -7.71
N MET A 206 6.70 -17.60 -7.85
CA MET A 206 6.53 -16.86 -9.09
C MET A 206 7.80 -16.08 -9.43
N ASP A 207 8.18 -16.14 -10.70
CA ASP A 207 9.19 -15.27 -11.30
C ASP A 207 8.57 -13.93 -11.70
N TRP A 208 9.39 -12.91 -11.96
CA TRP A 208 8.89 -11.64 -12.48
C TRP A 208 8.13 -11.82 -13.78
N TRP A 209 7.02 -11.10 -13.90
CA TRP A 209 6.06 -11.16 -15.00
C TRP A 209 5.33 -12.49 -15.14
N GLN A 210 5.40 -13.36 -14.13
CA GLN A 210 4.49 -14.50 -14.04
C GLN A 210 3.17 -14.09 -13.39
N GLU A 211 2.10 -14.78 -13.81
CA GLU A 211 0.75 -14.58 -13.31
C GLU A 211 0.13 -15.90 -12.86
N ILE A 212 -0.74 -15.81 -11.86
CA ILE A 212 -1.63 -16.89 -11.45
C ILE A 212 -3.06 -16.37 -11.40
N ASP A 213 -4.00 -17.24 -11.74
CA ASP A 213 -5.42 -17.04 -11.50
C ASP A 213 -5.84 -17.87 -10.28
N VAL A 214 -6.44 -17.21 -9.29
CA VAL A 214 -6.97 -17.80 -8.06
C VAL A 214 -8.49 -17.81 -8.14
N THR A 215 -9.11 -18.96 -7.86
CA THR A 215 -10.56 -19.11 -7.80
C THR A 215 -10.98 -19.71 -6.46
N LEU A 216 -11.87 -19.01 -5.74
CA LEU A 216 -12.53 -19.53 -4.54
C LEU A 216 -13.96 -19.93 -4.93
N SER A 217 -14.27 -21.22 -4.85
CA SER A 217 -15.62 -21.73 -5.13
C SER A 217 -16.38 -22.01 -3.84
N PRO A 218 -17.66 -21.57 -3.70
CA PRO A 218 -18.50 -21.94 -2.56
C PRO A 218 -18.61 -23.46 -2.43
N ALA A 219 -18.43 -24.01 -1.22
CA ALA A 219 -18.45 -25.44 -1.00
C ALA A 219 -19.85 -26.03 -1.24
N GLY A 220 -19.96 -26.86 -2.27
CA GLY A 220 -21.07 -27.77 -2.56
C GLY A 220 -20.63 -29.18 -2.95
N ALA A 221 -19.35 -29.52 -2.80
CA ALA A 221 -18.79 -30.82 -3.14
C ALA A 221 -17.88 -31.30 -2.00
N GLU A 222 -18.15 -32.51 -1.50
CA GLU A 222 -17.25 -33.20 -0.59
C GLU A 222 -15.90 -33.43 -1.26
N GLY A 223 -14.81 -33.17 -0.53
CA GLY A 223 -13.43 -33.36 -1.00
C GLY A 223 -12.60 -32.09 -0.90
N VAL A 224 -11.63 -32.10 0.02
CA VAL A 224 -10.54 -31.11 0.03
C VAL A 224 -9.42 -31.70 -0.81
N GLU A 225 -9.32 -31.26 -2.06
CA GLU A 225 -8.12 -31.47 -2.89
C GLU A 225 -7.48 -30.11 -3.17
N TRP A 226 -6.26 -29.95 -2.68
CA TRP A 226 -5.33 -28.94 -3.16
C TRP A 226 -4.72 -29.51 -4.44
N GLU A 227 -5.19 -29.04 -5.59
CA GLU A 227 -4.63 -29.43 -6.88
C GLU A 227 -4.19 -28.17 -7.63
N VAL A 228 -2.87 -28.05 -7.84
CA VAL A 228 -2.33 -27.12 -8.83
C VAL A 228 -2.68 -27.71 -10.19
N THR A 229 -3.85 -27.35 -10.70
CA THR A 229 -4.28 -27.83 -12.01
C THR A 229 -3.57 -27.04 -13.09
N ALA A 230 -3.05 -27.73 -14.10
CA ALA A 230 -2.65 -27.11 -15.37
C ALA A 230 -3.89 -26.67 -16.15
N ALA A 231 -4.72 -25.79 -15.57
CA ALA A 231 -5.78 -25.15 -16.30
C ALA A 231 -5.12 -24.21 -17.32
N ALA A 232 -5.37 -24.44 -18.61
CA ALA A 232 -4.92 -23.54 -19.66
C ALA A 232 -5.41 -22.13 -19.33
N ALA A 233 -4.49 -21.16 -19.35
CA ALA A 233 -4.82 -19.75 -19.17
C ALA A 233 -5.88 -19.34 -20.19
N GLY A 234 -7.13 -19.23 -19.74
CA GLY A 234 -8.21 -18.69 -20.53
C GLY A 234 -7.99 -17.19 -20.73
N ALA A 235 -8.41 -16.67 -21.88
CA ALA A 235 -8.48 -15.23 -22.09
C ALA A 235 -9.19 -14.56 -20.89
N PRO A 236 -8.71 -13.38 -20.44
CA PRO A 236 -9.26 -12.73 -19.25
C PRO A 236 -10.78 -12.56 -19.41
N ALA A 237 -11.55 -13.21 -18.54
CA ALA A 237 -12.96 -12.91 -18.44
C ALA A 237 -13.10 -11.48 -17.93
N ALA A 238 -13.78 -10.63 -18.69
CA ALA A 238 -14.10 -9.28 -18.26
C ALA A 238 -14.79 -9.33 -16.88
N PRO A 239 -14.44 -8.45 -15.92
CA PRO A 239 -15.04 -8.47 -14.60
C PRO A 239 -16.52 -8.09 -14.70
N THR A 240 -17.39 -9.09 -14.71
CA THR A 240 -18.83 -8.92 -14.50
C THR A 240 -19.08 -8.65 -13.03
N ALA A 241 -19.98 -7.72 -12.72
CA ALA A 241 -20.45 -7.48 -11.36
C ALA A 241 -20.97 -8.79 -10.75
N GLN A 242 -20.28 -9.29 -9.72
CA GLN A 242 -20.56 -10.58 -9.10
C GLN A 242 -21.78 -10.46 -8.17
N THR A 243 -22.81 -11.26 -8.43
CA THR A 243 -23.86 -11.54 -7.45
C THR A 243 -23.29 -12.37 -6.31
N ALA A 244 -23.83 -12.19 -5.10
CA ALA A 244 -23.33 -12.70 -3.80
C ALA A 244 -23.14 -14.22 -3.63
N THR A 245 -23.22 -15.02 -4.70
CA THR A 245 -23.23 -16.49 -4.69
C THR A 245 -22.30 -17.15 -5.73
N GLY A 246 -21.58 -16.38 -6.55
CA GLY A 246 -20.65 -16.91 -7.56
C GLY A 246 -19.24 -17.21 -7.02
N PRO A 247 -18.39 -17.92 -7.79
CA PRO A 247 -16.98 -18.11 -7.43
C PRO A 247 -16.25 -16.77 -7.39
N ILE A 248 -15.37 -16.56 -6.40
CA ILE A 248 -14.51 -15.38 -6.31
C ILE A 248 -13.29 -15.62 -7.17
N THR A 249 -12.97 -14.72 -8.09
CA THR A 249 -11.82 -14.86 -8.99
C THR A 249 -10.85 -13.71 -8.79
N ALA A 250 -9.56 -14.01 -8.86
CA ALA A 250 -8.50 -13.01 -8.76
C ALA A 250 -7.34 -13.36 -9.69
N ARG A 251 -6.68 -12.33 -10.22
CA ARG A 251 -5.39 -12.46 -10.88
C ARG A 251 -4.32 -11.83 -10.01
N ILE A 252 -3.24 -12.57 -9.78
CA ILE A 252 -2.07 -12.12 -9.03
C ILE A 252 -0.88 -12.18 -9.98
N SER A 253 -0.19 -11.06 -10.15
CA SER A 253 1.01 -10.96 -10.99
C SER A 253 2.21 -10.64 -10.11
N CYS A 254 3.27 -11.45 -10.22
CA CYS A 254 4.58 -11.18 -9.61
C CYS A 254 5.30 -10.19 -10.51
N LEU A 255 5.65 -9.01 -10.01
CA LEU A 255 6.19 -7.91 -10.80
C LEU A 255 7.56 -7.48 -10.26
N PRO A 256 8.41 -6.86 -11.10
CA PRO A 256 9.71 -6.40 -10.63
C PRO A 256 9.63 -5.31 -9.57
N CYS A 257 10.66 -5.24 -8.74
CA CYS A 257 11.03 -4.06 -7.95
C CYS A 257 12.56 -3.99 -7.81
N GLN A 258 13.09 -2.85 -7.39
CA GLN A 258 14.53 -2.64 -7.24
C GLN A 258 14.96 -2.80 -5.77
N HIS A 259 15.29 -4.02 -5.37
CA HIS A 259 15.68 -4.35 -4.00
C HIS A 259 16.69 -5.51 -3.95
N THR A 260 16.83 -6.16 -2.80
CA THR A 260 17.61 -7.38 -2.62
C THR A 260 16.91 -8.33 -1.65
N SER A 261 17.43 -9.54 -1.49
CA SER A 261 17.04 -10.49 -0.46
C SER A 261 18.26 -10.98 0.33
N ALA A 262 18.04 -11.33 1.59
CA ALA A 262 18.95 -12.09 2.44
C ALA A 262 18.22 -12.55 3.71
N ARG A 263 18.71 -13.61 4.35
CA ARG A 263 18.36 -14.00 5.73
C ARG A 263 19.60 -14.38 6.55
N THR A 264 20.66 -14.81 5.89
CA THR A 264 21.92 -15.20 6.51
C THR A 264 23.09 -14.49 5.84
N PRO A 265 24.29 -14.46 6.44
CA PRO A 265 25.46 -13.86 5.80
C PRO A 265 25.89 -14.49 4.47
N PHE A 266 25.31 -15.63 4.07
CA PHE A 266 25.75 -16.42 2.91
C PHE A 266 24.66 -16.60 1.84
N ASP A 267 23.49 -16.00 1.99
CA ASP A 267 22.35 -16.17 1.08
C ASP A 267 21.89 -14.88 0.37
N GLN A 268 22.74 -13.86 0.35
CA GLN A 268 22.49 -12.62 -0.38
C GLN A 268 22.00 -12.92 -1.80
N ALA A 269 20.83 -12.37 -2.13
CA ALA A 269 20.17 -12.48 -3.42
C ALA A 269 19.89 -13.92 -3.90
N ARG A 270 19.86 -14.93 -3.02
CA ARG A 270 19.53 -16.31 -3.41
C ARG A 270 18.05 -16.52 -3.71
N THR A 271 17.18 -15.70 -3.15
CA THR A 271 15.73 -15.68 -3.43
C THR A 271 15.37 -14.39 -4.15
N LEU A 272 14.31 -14.41 -4.96
CA LEU A 272 13.85 -13.23 -5.67
C LEU A 272 13.17 -12.24 -4.70
N TRP A 273 13.12 -10.97 -5.08
CA TRP A 273 12.30 -9.91 -4.46
C TRP A 273 11.30 -9.42 -5.50
N ALA A 274 10.10 -9.03 -5.10
CA ALA A 274 9.04 -8.66 -6.03
C ALA A 274 8.10 -7.59 -5.49
N SER A 275 7.54 -6.81 -6.41
CA SER A 275 6.26 -6.13 -6.24
C SER A 275 5.12 -7.04 -6.74
N TRP A 276 3.88 -6.69 -6.44
CA TRP A 276 2.72 -7.53 -6.74
C TRP A 276 1.54 -6.73 -7.25
N ALA A 277 0.91 -7.19 -8.33
CA ALA A 277 -0.40 -6.69 -8.76
C ALA A 277 -1.48 -7.70 -8.40
N ILE A 278 -2.59 -7.23 -7.83
CA ILE A 278 -3.74 -8.07 -7.46
C ILE A 278 -4.99 -7.45 -8.06
N LYS A 279 -5.70 -8.19 -8.92
CA LYS A 279 -6.96 -7.76 -9.54
C LYS A 279 -8.09 -8.71 -9.14
N SER A 280 -9.16 -8.18 -8.56
CA SER A 280 -10.35 -8.96 -8.21
C SER A 280 -11.58 -8.06 -8.07
N GLY A 281 -12.76 -8.53 -8.48
CA GLY A 281 -14.02 -7.79 -8.32
C GLY A 281 -14.04 -6.42 -9.01
N GLY A 282 -13.34 -6.28 -10.14
CA GLY A 282 -13.21 -5.01 -10.86
C GLY A 282 -12.35 -3.96 -10.14
N LYS A 283 -11.60 -4.35 -9.09
CA LYS A 283 -10.63 -3.51 -8.39
C LYS A 283 -9.22 -4.05 -8.55
N SER A 284 -8.25 -3.16 -8.43
CA SER A 284 -6.83 -3.46 -8.66
C SER A 284 -5.94 -2.77 -7.63
N VAL A 285 -5.01 -3.52 -7.06
CA VAL A 285 -3.98 -3.03 -6.13
C VAL A 285 -2.60 -3.33 -6.68
N TRP A 286 -1.68 -2.39 -6.57
CA TRP A 286 -0.25 -2.64 -6.72
C TRP A 286 0.44 -2.51 -5.36
N PHE A 287 1.21 -3.52 -4.97
CA PHE A 287 2.02 -3.53 -3.76
C PHE A 287 3.49 -3.49 -4.14
N GLY A 288 4.19 -2.41 -3.79
CA GLY A 288 5.57 -2.20 -4.22
C GLY A 288 6.61 -3.12 -3.59
N GLY A 289 6.26 -3.77 -2.48
CA GLY A 289 7.27 -4.35 -1.59
C GLY A 289 8.25 -3.27 -1.11
N ASP A 290 9.44 -3.70 -0.73
CA ASP A 290 10.58 -2.78 -0.64
C ASP A 290 11.15 -2.50 -2.01
N THR A 291 11.45 -1.23 -2.25
CA THR A 291 12.08 -0.84 -3.51
C THR A 291 12.75 0.52 -3.45
N GLY A 292 13.88 0.64 -4.15
CA GLY A 292 14.45 1.89 -4.59
C GLY A 292 13.86 2.34 -5.93
N TYR A 293 14.15 3.57 -6.33
CA TYR A 293 13.81 4.11 -7.65
C TYR A 293 15.05 4.44 -8.48
N ARG A 294 16.09 4.96 -7.83
CA ARG A 294 17.35 5.43 -8.43
C ARG A 294 18.45 5.40 -7.39
N THR A 295 19.71 5.30 -7.84
CA THR A 295 20.84 5.48 -6.93
C THR A 295 21.24 6.95 -6.85
N VAL A 296 21.26 7.49 -5.64
CA VAL A 296 21.69 8.85 -5.34
C VAL A 296 23.16 8.81 -4.86
N PRO A 297 24.08 9.61 -5.44
CA PRO A 297 25.45 9.70 -4.95
C PRO A 297 25.51 10.42 -3.59
N LYS A 298 26.68 10.40 -2.94
CA LYS A 298 26.86 11.17 -1.70
C LYS A 298 26.85 12.68 -1.99
N LEU A 299 25.82 13.37 -1.51
CA LEU A 299 25.63 14.82 -1.69
C LEU A 299 25.92 15.60 -0.40
N PRO A 300 26.26 16.90 -0.49
CA PRO A 300 26.23 17.80 0.66
C PRO A 300 24.81 17.87 1.26
N PRO A 301 24.64 18.00 2.59
CA PRO A 301 23.32 17.96 3.24
C PRO A 301 22.31 19.01 2.77
N THR A 302 22.79 20.11 2.18
CA THR A 302 21.95 21.23 1.71
C THR A 302 21.50 21.06 0.25
N VAL A 303 21.92 19.99 -0.43
CA VAL A 303 21.65 19.78 -1.85
C VAL A 303 20.51 18.77 -2.01
N ASP A 304 19.45 19.20 -2.70
CA ASP A 304 18.33 18.34 -3.08
C ASP A 304 18.75 17.39 -4.21
N ASP A 305 18.50 16.08 -4.03
CA ASP A 305 18.79 15.04 -5.01
C ASP A 305 17.84 15.07 -6.24
N TYR A 306 16.80 15.90 -6.20
CA TYR A 306 15.93 16.24 -7.35
C TYR A 306 16.30 17.57 -8.02
N SER A 307 17.36 18.26 -7.57
CA SER A 307 17.81 19.50 -8.22
C SER A 307 18.37 19.24 -9.63
N ALA A 308 18.43 20.31 -10.46
CA ALA A 308 18.79 20.22 -11.87
C ALA A 308 20.06 19.38 -12.19
N PRO A 309 21.16 19.43 -11.41
CA PRO A 309 22.35 18.60 -11.67
C PRO A 309 22.13 17.09 -11.53
N TYR A 310 21.05 16.66 -10.87
CA TYR A 310 20.74 15.26 -10.58
C TYR A 310 19.39 14.81 -11.15
N ALA A 311 18.76 15.65 -11.99
CA ALA A 311 17.47 15.35 -12.60
C ALA A 311 17.53 14.10 -13.51
N ASP A 312 18.68 13.87 -14.14
CA ASP A 312 18.93 12.81 -15.12
C ASP A 312 19.54 11.53 -14.51
N LEU A 313 19.53 11.39 -13.18
CA LEU A 313 19.93 10.13 -12.54
C LEU A 313 19.09 8.97 -13.10
N PRO A 314 19.70 7.83 -13.50
CA PRO A 314 18.96 6.70 -14.02
C PRO A 314 17.89 6.21 -13.04
N ARG A 315 16.68 6.02 -13.56
CA ARG A 315 15.50 5.55 -12.82
C ARG A 315 15.19 4.11 -13.23
N CYS A 316 14.64 3.33 -12.31
CA CYS A 316 14.23 1.96 -12.58
C CYS A 316 13.09 1.96 -13.62
N PRO A 317 13.32 1.42 -14.84
CA PRO A 317 12.33 1.48 -15.91
C PRO A 317 11.12 0.57 -15.65
N ALA A 318 11.29 -0.46 -14.81
CA ALA A 318 10.27 -1.47 -14.58
C ALA A 318 8.94 -0.88 -14.07
N PHE A 319 8.96 0.20 -13.31
CA PHE A 319 7.72 0.85 -12.82
C PHE A 319 6.87 1.37 -13.96
N LYS A 320 7.50 1.97 -14.98
CA LYS A 320 6.81 2.49 -16.16
C LYS A 320 6.24 1.37 -17.02
N ASP A 321 6.97 0.26 -17.14
CA ASP A 321 6.47 -0.94 -17.80
C ASP A 321 5.28 -1.53 -17.04
N ILE A 322 5.34 -1.58 -15.70
CA ILE A 322 4.24 -2.02 -14.84
C ILE A 322 2.99 -1.15 -15.06
N GLY A 323 3.12 0.17 -15.02
CA GLY A 323 1.98 1.07 -15.25
C GLY A 323 1.39 0.90 -16.65
N SER A 324 2.25 0.77 -17.66
CA SER A 324 1.81 0.61 -19.06
C SER A 324 1.12 -0.72 -19.35
N LEU A 325 1.55 -1.80 -18.70
CA LEU A 325 1.08 -3.17 -18.99
C LEU A 325 0.05 -3.70 -17.99
N ARG A 326 0.00 -3.15 -16.77
CA ARG A 326 -0.88 -3.63 -15.70
C ARG A 326 -1.76 -2.55 -15.11
N GLY A 327 -1.33 -1.30 -15.16
CA GLY A 327 -2.12 -0.14 -14.75
C GLY A 327 -3.29 0.15 -15.69
N PRO A 328 -4.13 1.15 -15.34
CA PRO A 328 -4.11 1.89 -14.09
C PRO A 328 -4.52 1.02 -12.89
N PHE A 329 -3.92 1.27 -11.72
CA PHE A 329 -4.32 0.63 -10.45
C PHE A 329 -5.24 1.53 -9.63
N ASP A 330 -6.21 0.96 -8.91
CA ASP A 330 -7.07 1.75 -8.02
C ASP A 330 -6.33 2.21 -6.76
N LEU A 331 -5.38 1.42 -6.28
CA LEU A 331 -4.56 1.72 -5.11
C LEU A 331 -3.12 1.20 -5.26
N GLY A 332 -2.14 2.06 -5.05
CA GLY A 332 -0.74 1.69 -4.83
C GLY A 332 -0.40 1.64 -3.34
N LEU A 333 0.32 0.61 -2.89
CA LEU A 333 0.88 0.51 -1.56
C LEU A 333 2.40 0.65 -1.69
N ILE A 334 2.92 1.83 -1.36
CA ILE A 334 4.26 2.26 -1.79
C ILE A 334 5.12 2.58 -0.54
N PRO A 335 6.33 2.01 -0.41
CA PRO A 335 7.19 2.31 0.73
C PRO A 335 7.62 3.77 0.71
N ILE A 336 7.62 4.41 1.88
CA ILE A 336 8.08 5.81 2.05
C ILE A 336 9.15 5.99 3.13
N GLY A 337 9.52 4.90 3.83
CA GLY A 337 10.54 4.90 4.89
C GLY A 337 11.76 4.05 4.52
N ALA A 338 12.72 3.98 5.44
CA ALA A 338 14.00 3.28 5.31
C ALA A 338 15.01 3.91 4.32
N TYR A 339 14.99 5.23 4.13
CA TYR A 339 15.72 5.88 3.01
C TYR A 339 16.96 6.68 3.41
N ASP A 340 17.22 6.97 4.69
CA ASP A 340 18.30 7.88 5.10
C ASP A 340 19.54 7.18 5.69
N PRO A 341 20.77 7.53 5.28
CA PRO A 341 21.12 8.51 4.27
C PRO A 341 20.90 8.00 2.85
N ARG A 342 20.42 8.89 1.98
CA ARG A 342 20.09 8.60 0.57
C ARG A 342 21.20 7.88 -0.17
N TRP A 343 22.46 8.28 0.03
CA TRP A 343 23.58 7.68 -0.69
C TRP A 343 23.93 6.24 -0.28
N LEU A 344 23.41 5.74 0.85
CA LEU A 344 23.52 4.34 1.25
C LEU A 344 22.31 3.52 0.82
N PHE A 345 21.10 4.09 0.94
CA PHE A 345 19.86 3.31 0.85
C PHE A 345 19.05 3.55 -0.43
N SER A 346 19.26 4.64 -1.18
CA SER A 346 18.44 4.98 -2.37
C SER A 346 18.41 3.90 -3.45
N SER A 347 19.49 3.11 -3.59
CA SER A 347 19.50 1.95 -4.51
C SER A 347 18.37 0.97 -4.20
N MET A 348 17.93 0.85 -2.95
CA MET A 348 17.04 -0.23 -2.48
C MET A 348 15.80 0.27 -1.71
N HIS A 349 15.77 1.53 -1.28
CA HIS A 349 14.62 2.17 -0.63
C HIS A 349 14.34 3.57 -1.20
N ALA A 350 13.09 3.77 -1.64
CA ALA A 350 12.55 5.02 -2.10
C ALA A 350 12.36 5.99 -0.92
N ASP A 351 12.72 7.26 -1.12
CA ASP A 351 12.21 8.32 -0.25
C ASP A 351 10.80 8.75 -0.71
N PRO A 352 10.08 9.62 0.01
CA PRO A 352 8.76 10.06 -0.41
C PRO A 352 8.72 10.79 -1.77
N ALA A 353 9.83 11.38 -2.22
CA ALA A 353 9.90 11.97 -3.56
C ALA A 353 9.99 10.91 -4.65
N ASP A 354 10.86 9.90 -4.48
CA ASP A 354 10.91 8.71 -5.33
C ASP A 354 9.58 7.96 -5.35
N ALA A 355 8.94 7.80 -4.18
CA ALA A 355 7.66 7.10 -4.06
C ALA A 355 6.55 7.78 -4.88
N LEU A 356 6.53 9.12 -4.94
CA LEU A 356 5.58 9.85 -5.78
C LEU A 356 5.83 9.62 -7.27
N GLU A 357 7.09 9.51 -7.70
CA GLU A 357 7.40 9.19 -9.09
C GLU A 357 7.05 7.72 -9.41
N ILE A 358 7.29 6.78 -8.49
CA ILE A 358 6.85 5.39 -8.60
C ILE A 358 5.31 5.32 -8.74
N MET A 359 4.56 6.09 -7.95
CA MET A 359 3.09 6.16 -8.06
C MET A 359 2.65 6.54 -9.47
N LYS A 360 3.33 7.51 -10.10
CA LYS A 360 3.03 7.97 -11.46
C LYS A 360 3.42 6.93 -12.50
N ASP A 361 4.63 6.38 -12.40
CA ASP A 361 5.15 5.41 -13.37
C ASP A 361 4.33 4.11 -13.36
N THR A 362 3.85 3.70 -12.19
CA THR A 362 2.94 2.54 -12.04
C THR A 362 1.49 2.83 -12.37
N ASP A 363 1.15 4.08 -12.72
CA ASP A 363 -0.22 4.53 -13.02
C ASP A 363 -1.24 4.21 -11.91
N CYS A 364 -0.84 4.44 -10.65
CA CYS A 364 -1.73 4.30 -9.50
C CYS A 364 -2.62 5.55 -9.37
N LYS A 365 -3.95 5.36 -9.36
CA LYS A 365 -4.93 6.45 -9.18
C LYS A 365 -4.83 7.10 -7.80
N ARG A 366 -4.56 6.29 -6.77
CA ARG A 366 -4.26 6.71 -5.40
C ARG A 366 -3.15 5.84 -4.83
N ALA A 367 -2.46 6.33 -3.81
CA ALA A 367 -1.48 5.54 -3.09
C ALA A 367 -1.62 5.70 -1.57
N LEU A 368 -1.17 4.67 -0.84
CA LEU A 368 -1.01 4.65 0.60
C LEU A 368 0.47 4.39 0.93
N GLY A 369 1.06 5.26 1.75
CA GLY A 369 2.44 5.15 2.19
C GLY A 369 2.61 4.07 3.25
N VAL A 370 3.45 3.08 2.97
CA VAL A 370 3.78 1.95 3.85
C VAL A 370 5.28 1.95 4.22
N HIS A 371 5.74 0.92 4.95
CA HIS A 371 7.15 0.71 5.32
C HIS A 371 7.75 1.82 6.21
N TRP A 372 6.91 2.53 6.97
CA TRP A 372 7.34 3.57 7.90
C TRP A 372 6.66 3.38 9.26
N GLY A 373 7.08 4.16 10.26
CA GLY A 373 6.30 4.29 11.48
C GLY A 373 6.32 3.09 12.43
N THR A 374 7.14 2.05 12.18
CA THR A 374 7.05 0.78 12.93
C THR A 374 8.38 0.35 13.54
N TRP A 375 9.44 0.25 12.73
CA TRP A 375 10.81 -0.02 13.16
C TRP A 375 11.74 1.09 12.72
N VAL A 376 12.82 1.31 13.47
CA VAL A 376 13.93 2.15 13.03
C VAL A 376 14.92 1.25 12.30
N LEU A 377 14.88 1.28 10.97
CA LEU A 377 15.76 0.49 10.10
C LEU A 377 16.97 1.30 9.63
N THR A 378 16.82 2.62 9.59
CA THR A 378 17.77 3.59 9.03
C THR A 378 17.79 4.84 9.91
N GLU A 379 18.16 6.00 9.37
CA GLU A 379 18.50 7.18 10.17
C GLU A 379 17.48 8.32 10.13
N GLU A 380 16.39 8.21 9.37
CA GLU A 380 15.31 9.20 9.43
C GLU A 380 14.47 9.07 10.71
N ASP A 381 13.97 10.20 11.21
CA ASP A 381 13.03 10.21 12.33
C ASP A 381 11.72 9.48 11.98
N GLY A 382 11.09 8.85 12.97
CA GLY A 382 9.95 7.94 12.76
C GLY A 382 8.72 8.56 12.08
N GLY A 383 8.57 9.88 12.07
CA GLY A 383 7.55 10.58 11.26
C GLY A 383 8.10 11.69 10.40
N ALA A 384 9.37 11.62 10.03
CA ALA A 384 9.87 12.33 8.86
C ALA A 384 9.17 11.88 7.56
N PRO A 385 8.90 10.57 7.30
CA PRO A 385 8.32 10.14 6.03
C PRO A 385 6.99 10.82 5.64
N PRO A 386 5.96 10.91 6.50
CA PRO A 386 4.71 11.60 6.14
C PRO A 386 4.86 13.11 5.96
N LYS A 387 5.71 13.74 6.79
CA LYS A 387 5.98 15.18 6.68
C LYS A 387 6.63 15.48 5.33
N ARG A 388 7.63 14.68 4.98
CA ARG A 388 8.33 14.78 3.70
C ARG A 388 7.39 14.49 2.52
N LEU A 389 6.50 13.50 2.62
CA LEU A 389 5.50 13.24 1.59
C LEU A 389 4.60 14.46 1.33
N LYS A 390 4.08 15.09 2.39
CA LYS A 390 3.27 16.31 2.28
C LYS A 390 4.04 17.47 1.67
N GLU A 391 5.31 17.64 2.05
CA GLU A 391 6.19 18.64 1.44
C GLU A 391 6.39 18.43 -0.06
N VAL A 392 6.64 17.17 -0.47
CA VAL A 392 6.79 16.80 -1.88
C VAL A 392 5.50 17.08 -2.65
N LEU A 393 4.34 16.64 -2.14
CA LEU A 393 3.03 16.87 -2.78
C LEU A 393 2.76 18.37 -2.95
N ARG A 394 2.93 19.15 -1.89
CA ARG A 394 2.78 20.60 -1.91
C ARG A 394 3.74 21.26 -2.90
N GLY A 395 5.00 20.83 -2.95
CA GLY A 395 6.00 21.31 -3.89
C GLY A 395 5.67 21.03 -5.36
N LYS A 396 4.85 20.01 -5.63
CA LYS A 396 4.34 19.66 -6.97
C LYS A 396 2.94 20.24 -7.26
N GLY A 397 2.38 21.03 -6.34
CA GLY A 397 1.02 21.57 -6.47
C GLY A 397 -0.09 20.52 -6.39
N MET A 398 0.19 19.37 -5.75
CA MET A 398 -0.76 18.28 -5.56
C MET A 398 -1.46 18.40 -4.20
N PRO A 399 -2.72 17.93 -4.06
CA PRO A 399 -3.37 17.84 -2.75
C PRO A 399 -2.54 17.00 -1.76
N GLU A 400 -2.40 17.49 -0.52
CA GLU A 400 -1.71 16.77 0.56
C GLU A 400 -2.49 15.55 1.08
N VAL A 401 -3.74 15.38 0.66
CA VAL A 401 -4.63 14.27 1.02
C VAL A 401 -5.49 13.85 -0.18
N GLY A 402 -5.88 12.57 -0.22
CA GLY A 402 -6.76 11.97 -1.22
C GLY A 402 -6.07 11.52 -2.50
N VAL A 403 -4.75 11.71 -2.61
CA VAL A 403 -3.93 11.29 -3.77
C VAL A 403 -2.88 10.28 -3.35
N PHE A 404 -1.96 10.69 -2.47
CA PHE A 404 -0.98 9.81 -1.85
C PHE A 404 -1.04 10.03 -0.35
N ASP A 405 -1.82 9.18 0.31
CA ASP A 405 -2.15 9.30 1.72
C ASP A 405 -1.18 8.51 2.60
N VAL A 406 -1.19 8.86 3.87
CA VAL A 406 -0.68 8.04 4.97
C VAL A 406 -1.85 7.75 5.90
N SER A 407 -1.77 6.68 6.67
CA SER A 407 -2.81 6.34 7.65
C SER A 407 -2.20 6.13 9.04
N ASP A 408 -3.06 6.14 10.06
CA ASP A 408 -2.72 5.59 11.38
C ASP A 408 -2.71 4.05 11.34
N VAL A 409 -2.09 3.43 12.35
CA VAL A 409 -1.99 1.96 12.41
C VAL A 409 -3.33 1.37 12.84
N GLY A 410 -3.87 0.47 12.01
CA GLY A 410 -5.20 -0.10 12.13
C GLY A 410 -6.31 0.74 11.50
N GLU A 411 -5.97 1.87 10.88
CA GLU A 411 -6.90 2.67 10.08
C GLU A 411 -7.25 1.97 8.76
N ILE A 412 -8.51 2.12 8.35
CA ILE A 412 -9.02 1.61 7.08
C ILE A 412 -9.03 2.73 6.05
N VAL A 413 -8.29 2.53 4.97
CA VAL A 413 -8.31 3.37 3.78
C VAL A 413 -9.20 2.69 2.74
N ALA A 414 -10.40 3.23 2.51
CA ALA A 414 -11.30 2.75 1.47
C ALA A 414 -10.90 3.33 0.11
N ALA A 415 -10.42 2.47 -0.79
CA ALA A 415 -10.26 2.78 -2.19
C ALA A 415 -11.66 2.71 -2.84
N VAL A 416 -12.27 3.89 -2.94
CA VAL A 416 -13.53 4.25 -3.63
C VAL A 416 -14.73 4.51 -2.69
N GLU A 417 -15.18 5.77 -2.81
CA GLU A 417 -16.33 6.47 -2.22
C GLU A 417 -16.26 6.83 -0.73
N MET A 418 -15.71 8.02 -0.45
CA MET A 418 -16.23 8.91 0.57
C MET A 418 -16.50 10.27 -0.09
N ILE A 419 -17.77 10.63 -0.13
CA ILE A 419 -18.28 12.01 -0.24
C ILE A 419 -17.38 12.92 0.61
N PRO A 420 -17.00 14.13 0.16
CA PRO A 420 -16.12 15.01 0.92
C PRO A 420 -16.64 15.19 2.35
N HIS A 421 -16.00 14.53 3.31
CA HIS A 421 -16.30 14.73 4.71
C HIS A 421 -15.74 16.11 5.08
N ILE A 422 -16.67 17.03 5.30
CA ILE A 422 -16.45 18.27 6.01
C ILE A 422 -15.83 17.91 7.36
N PHE A 423 -14.57 18.30 7.57
CA PHE A 423 -13.95 18.32 8.90
C PHE A 423 -14.79 19.22 9.80
N THR A 424 -15.56 18.64 10.72
CA THR A 424 -16.10 19.38 11.86
C THR A 424 -14.97 19.67 12.83
N ARG A 425 -14.32 20.84 12.66
CA ARG A 425 -13.57 21.45 13.75
C ARG A 425 -14.55 21.77 14.86
N SER A 426 -14.42 21.11 16.01
CA SER A 426 -15.13 21.54 17.22
C SER A 426 -14.60 22.90 17.64
N LYS A 427 -15.45 23.93 17.58
CA LYS A 427 -15.85 24.83 18.67
C LYS A 427 -16.16 26.24 18.15
N ALA A 428 -17.28 26.74 18.68
CA ALA A 428 -17.71 28.12 18.78
C ALA A 428 -18.43 28.75 17.57
N SER A 429 -19.76 28.72 17.73
CA SER A 429 -20.66 29.87 17.61
C SER A 429 -21.38 30.10 16.28
N VAL A 430 -22.61 30.59 16.47
CA VAL A 430 -23.46 31.34 15.54
C VAL A 430 -24.55 30.54 14.81
N ILE A 431 -25.68 30.52 15.50
CA ILE A 431 -27.07 30.63 15.03
C ILE A 431 -27.18 31.42 13.71
N PHE A 432 -27.69 30.83 12.62
CA PHE A 432 -28.91 31.25 11.91
C PHE A 432 -29.07 30.57 10.52
N THR A 433 -30.27 30.01 10.32
CA THR A 433 -31.03 29.84 9.07
C THR A 433 -30.49 28.95 7.94
N ASN A 434 -31.06 27.75 7.86
CA ASN A 434 -31.47 27.15 6.59
C ASN A 434 -32.98 26.97 6.64
N LEU A 435 -33.73 27.73 5.83
CA LEU A 435 -35.02 27.26 5.35
C LEU A 435 -35.34 27.89 3.99
N SER A 436 -34.95 27.19 2.93
CA SER A 436 -35.70 27.19 1.69
C SER A 436 -35.66 25.80 1.10
N LEU A 437 -36.84 25.36 0.67
CA LEU A 437 -37.18 24.14 -0.07
C LEU A 437 -37.73 22.98 0.79
N ALA A 438 -38.98 23.15 1.22
CA ALA A 438 -39.99 22.10 1.11
C ALA A 438 -41.20 22.70 0.37
N ILE A 439 -41.52 22.10 -0.78
CA ILE A 439 -42.66 22.39 -1.63
C ILE A 439 -43.89 21.63 -1.09
N GLU A 440 -45.05 22.28 -1.17
CA GLU A 440 -46.43 21.73 -1.15
C GLU A 440 -47.04 21.18 0.16
N ALA A 441 -47.84 22.04 0.82
CA ALA A 441 -49.26 21.76 1.14
C ALA A 441 -49.99 23.04 1.61
N ILE A 442 -51.06 23.41 0.92
CA ILE A 442 -52.04 24.49 1.18
C ILE A 442 -53.00 24.03 2.32
N PRO A 443 -53.48 24.86 3.28
CA PRO A 443 -54.49 25.89 2.99
C PRO A 443 -54.53 27.20 3.80
N LYS A 444 -55.31 28.11 3.19
CA LYS A 444 -55.70 29.49 3.51
C LYS A 444 -56.22 29.71 4.95
N SER A 445 -55.81 30.83 5.58
CA SER A 445 -56.74 31.73 6.31
C SER A 445 -56.07 33.03 6.79
N TYR A 446 -56.68 34.16 6.39
CA TYR A 446 -56.95 35.41 7.14
C TYR A 446 -55.85 36.05 8.02
N ALA A 447 -55.43 37.29 7.66
CA ALA A 447 -55.76 38.56 8.35
C ALA A 447 -54.85 38.81 9.57
N SER A 448 -54.30 39.98 9.89
CA SER A 448 -54.60 41.38 9.59
C SER A 448 -53.52 42.24 10.29
N TYR A 449 -53.25 43.44 9.74
CA TYR A 449 -52.87 44.69 10.45
C TYR A 449 -51.57 44.71 11.29
N GLU A 450 -50.53 45.39 10.82
CA GLU A 450 -50.18 46.82 11.03
C GLU A 450 -49.19 47.02 12.19
N GLY A 451 -48.09 47.72 11.91
CA GLY A 451 -47.06 48.05 12.89
C GLY A 451 -45.73 48.45 12.25
N VAL A 452 -45.72 49.63 11.63
CA VAL A 452 -44.57 50.29 11.00
C VAL A 452 -43.52 50.72 12.04
N GLN A 453 -42.24 50.48 11.75
CA GLN A 453 -41.10 51.44 11.84
C GLN A 453 -39.79 50.70 11.50
N SER A 454 -39.27 50.89 10.28
CA SER A 454 -38.11 51.74 9.93
C SER A 454 -36.76 51.12 10.39
N LEU A 455 -35.71 50.92 9.59
CA LEU A 455 -35.25 51.53 8.34
C LEU A 455 -34.33 50.54 7.58
N HIS A 456 -34.43 50.61 6.24
CA HIS A 456 -33.37 50.52 5.22
C HIS A 456 -32.54 49.21 5.17
N ARG A 457 -32.72 48.28 4.21
CA ARG A 457 -32.86 48.42 2.73
C ARG A 457 -31.63 49.14 2.14
N ASP A 458 -30.93 48.68 1.12
CA ASP A 458 -31.22 47.68 0.10
C ASP A 458 -29.85 47.19 -0.44
N GLN A 459 -29.72 45.87 -0.56
CA GLN A 459 -28.95 45.27 -1.66
C GLN A 459 -29.79 45.41 -2.93
N ARG A 460 -29.19 45.00 -4.06
CA ARG A 460 -29.82 44.69 -5.36
C ARG A 460 -29.88 45.89 -6.31
N ASP A 461 -29.67 45.73 -7.62
CA ASP A 461 -29.84 44.53 -8.42
C ASP A 461 -29.15 44.67 -9.80
N THR A 462 -28.87 43.51 -10.38
CA THR A 462 -28.99 43.19 -11.81
C THR A 462 -28.16 43.90 -12.89
N ALA A 463 -27.27 43.09 -13.48
CA ALA A 463 -27.24 42.72 -14.90
C ALA A 463 -27.47 43.79 -15.99
N ARG A 464 -26.43 44.05 -16.80
CA ARG A 464 -26.38 43.89 -18.29
C ARG A 464 -25.16 44.64 -18.87
N LEU A 465 -24.80 44.27 -20.11
CA LEU A 465 -23.85 44.89 -21.06
C LEU A 465 -22.41 44.34 -20.95
N ARG A 466 -22.00 43.34 -21.75
CA ARG A 466 -21.59 43.38 -23.18
C ARG A 466 -20.64 44.55 -23.53
N ASN A 467 -19.45 44.14 -24.00
CA ASN A 467 -18.47 44.86 -24.82
C ASN A 467 -17.62 45.97 -24.17
N ALA A 468 -16.35 45.67 -23.91
CA ALA A 468 -15.17 46.41 -24.40
C ALA A 468 -13.88 45.75 -23.87
N GLY A 469 -12.94 45.37 -24.75
CA GLY A 469 -11.52 45.30 -24.38
C GLY A 469 -10.92 46.72 -24.34
N PRO A 470 -9.59 46.93 -24.44
CA PRO A 470 -8.42 46.08 -24.18
C PRO A 470 -7.37 46.80 -23.28
N ARG A 471 -6.14 46.23 -23.20
CA ARG A 471 -4.85 46.84 -22.76
C ARG A 471 -4.54 46.74 -21.26
N LYS A 472 -3.52 45.96 -20.88
CA LYS A 472 -2.09 46.38 -20.76
C LYS A 472 -1.94 47.65 -19.94
N LEU A 473 -1.40 47.53 -18.72
CA LEU A 473 -0.14 48.16 -18.36
C LEU A 473 0.45 47.46 -17.13
N TRP A 474 1.72 47.08 -17.27
CA TRP A 474 2.65 46.84 -16.17
C TRP A 474 3.08 48.20 -15.63
N ASP A 475 3.15 48.34 -14.30
CA ASP A 475 4.31 48.86 -13.55
C ASP A 475 3.92 49.04 -12.08
N ILE A 476 4.60 48.33 -11.17
CA ILE A 476 5.60 48.85 -10.20
C ILE A 476 4.94 49.73 -9.11
N VAL A 477 5.07 49.29 -7.85
CA VAL A 477 5.72 50.02 -6.73
C VAL A 477 5.41 49.28 -5.41
N SER A 478 6.51 48.91 -4.73
CA SER A 478 6.68 48.63 -3.28
C SER A 478 6.26 47.28 -2.71
#